data_AF-A0A3M0XHH2-F1
#
_entry.id   AF-A0A3M0XHH2-F1
#
_cell.length_a   1.000
_cell.length_b   1.000
_cell.length_c   1.000
_cell.angle_alpha   90.00
_cell.angle_beta   90.00
_cell.angle_gamma   90.00
#
_symmetry.space_group_name_H-M   'P 1'
#
loop_
_entity.id
_entity.type
_entity.pdbx_description
1 polymer ?
#
loop_
_entity_poly.entity_id
_entity_poly.type
_entity_poly.pdbx_seq_one_letter_code
_entity_poly.pdbx_strand_id
1 'polypeptide(L)' 'MKVFGVLIDTVSIQKYIFSTNNLKENLGASYIVDDIYESHLIETVHQMFPSINKSFFVTTQPY' A
#
# COMPACT_ATOMS: atom_id res chain seq x y z
N MET A 1 24.66 -14.85 10.09
CA MET A 1 23.20 -14.89 9.82
C MET A 1 22.91 -13.87 8.72
N LYS A 2 22.25 -14.26 7.63
CA LYS A 2 21.85 -13.33 6.55
C LYS A 2 20.40 -12.91 6.77
N VAL A 3 20.14 -11.61 6.66
CA VAL A 3 18.80 -11.02 6.72
C VAL A 3 18.51 -10.40 5.35
N PHE A 4 17.29 -10.58 4.86
CA PHE A 4 16.83 -9.99 3.60
C PHE A 4 15.78 -8.94 3.92
N GLY A 5 15.97 -7.73 3.36
CA GLY A 5 14.98 -6.66 3.41
C GLY A 5 14.35 -6.49 2.02
N VAL A 6 13.04 -6.30 1.98
CA VAL A 6 12.29 -6.03 0.75
C VAL A 6 11.68 -4.65 0.88
N LEU A 7 12.03 -3.74 -0.04
CA LEU A 7 11.40 -2.43 -0.18
C LEU A 7 10.43 -2.49 -1.36
N ILE A 8 9.17 -2.17 -1.12
CA ILE A 8 8.13 -2.10 -2.15
C ILE A 8 7.66 -0.66 -2.18
N ASP A 9 7.75 -0.04 -3.36
CA ASP A 9 7.27 1.32 -3.61
C ASP A 9 6.31 1.30 -4.79
N THR A 10 5.14 1.93 -4.65
CA THR A 10 4.13 1.97 -5.71
C THR A 10 4.18 3.31 -6.37
N VAL A 11 4.47 3.32 -7.66
CA VAL A 11 4.58 4.55 -8.45
C VAL A 11 3.21 5.00 -8.96
N SER A 12 3.11 6.29 -9.30
CA SER A 12 1.95 6.86 -10.01
C SER A 12 0.63 6.93 -9.22
N ILE A 13 0.65 6.87 -7.89
CA ILE A 13 -0.54 7.02 -7.04
C ILE A 13 -1.32 8.31 -7.40
N GLN A 14 -0.63 9.45 -7.48
CA GLN A 14 -1.27 10.72 -7.81
C GLN A 14 -1.88 10.73 -9.21
N LYS A 15 -1.22 10.08 -10.18
CA LYS A 15 -1.74 9.96 -11.55
C LYS A 15 -2.99 9.07 -11.60
N TYR A 16 -3.06 8.05 -10.76
CA TYR A 16 -4.24 7.19 -10.63
C TYR A 16 -5.41 7.94 -10.00
N ILE A 17 -5.18 8.58 -8.83
CA ILE A 17 -6.18 9.34 -8.09
C ILE A 17 -6.74 10.49 -8.92
N PHE A 18 -5.90 11.22 -9.65
CA PHE A 18 -6.29 12.38 -10.46
C PHE A 18 -6.37 12.07 -11.96
N SER A 19 -6.66 10.82 -12.31
CA SER A 19 -6.83 10.43 -13.72
C SER A 19 -8.07 11.06 -14.36
N THR A 20 -9.02 11.56 -13.56
CA THR A 20 -10.23 12.25 -14.02
C THR A 20 -10.47 13.55 -13.25
N ASN A 21 -11.37 14.39 -13.77
CA ASN A 21 -11.79 15.64 -13.12
C ASN A 21 -13.03 15.44 -12.22
N ASN A 22 -13.46 14.19 -12.00
CA ASN A 22 -14.64 13.91 -11.20
C ASN A 22 -14.25 13.67 -9.75
N LEU A 23 -14.71 14.55 -8.85
CA LEU A 23 -14.39 14.47 -7.42
C LEU A 23 -14.79 13.13 -6.78
N LYS A 24 -15.92 12.55 -7.18
CA LYS A 24 -16.40 11.28 -6.60
C LYS A 24 -15.50 10.12 -7.03
N GLU A 25 -15.04 10.13 -8.28
CA GLU A 25 -14.09 9.13 -8.78
C GLU A 25 -12.74 9.27 -8.11
N ASN A 26 -12.23 10.49 -7.96
CA ASN A 26 -10.96 10.75 -7.29
C ASN A 26 -11.00 10.34 -5.82
N LEU A 27 -12.12 10.59 -5.13
CA LEU A 27 -12.32 10.13 -3.74
C LEU A 27 -12.34 8.60 -3.64
N GLY A 28 -13.03 7.94 -4.57
CA GLY A 28 -13.04 6.47 -4.65
C GLY A 28 -11.66 5.89 -4.94
N ALA A 29 -10.91 6.51 -5.86
CA ALA A 29 -9.55 6.11 -6.18
C ALA A 29 -8.60 6.27 -4.99
N SER A 30 -8.72 7.37 -4.23
CA SER A 30 -7.94 7.56 -2.99
C SER A 30 -8.24 6.46 -1.98
N TYR A 31 -9.53 6.15 -1.75
CA TYR A 31 -9.94 5.09 -0.84
C TYR A 31 -9.38 3.71 -1.24
N ILE A 32 -9.40 3.38 -2.53
CA ILE A 32 -8.82 2.12 -3.04
C ILE A 32 -7.32 2.06 -2.76
N VAL A 33 -6.59 3.16 -2.99
CA VAL A 33 -5.15 3.20 -2.72
C VAL A 33 -4.87 2.97 -1.23
N ASP A 34 -5.61 3.64 -0.34
CA ASP A 34 -5.43 3.47 1.11
C ASP A 34 -5.69 2.02 1.54
N ASP A 35 -6.79 1.42 1.08
CA ASP A 35 -7.15 0.04 1.42
C ASP A 35 -6.12 -1.00 0.91
N ILE A 36 -5.51 -0.78 -0.25
CA ILE A 36 -4.45 -1.68 -0.75
C ILE A 36 -3.29 -1.78 0.23
N TYR A 37 -2.88 -0.67 0.85
CA TYR A 37 -1.75 -0.65 1.78
C TYR A 37 -2.13 -1.11 3.19
N GLU A 38 -3.36 -0.82 3.63
CA GLU A 38 -3.82 -1.19 4.96
C GLU A 38 -4.23 -2.66 5.08
N SER A 39 -4.88 -3.23 4.05
CA SER A 39 -5.44 -4.57 4.11
C SER A 39 -4.72 -5.54 3.17
N HIS A 40 -4.76 -5.27 1.87
CA HIS A 40 -4.35 -6.24 0.84
C HIS A 40 -2.85 -6.56 0.87
N LEU A 41 -2.00 -5.55 1.06
CA LEU A 41 -0.54 -5.74 1.13
C LEU A 41 -0.16 -6.57 2.36
N ILE A 42 -0.73 -6.26 3.52
CA ILE A 42 -0.47 -6.96 4.77
C ILE A 42 -0.91 -8.43 4.66
N GLU A 43 -2.11 -8.67 4.12
CA GLU A 43 -2.62 -10.03 3.89
C GLU A 43 -1.71 -10.82 2.95
N THR A 44 -1.38 -10.25 1.78
CA THR A 44 -0.52 -10.91 0.78
C THR A 44 0.84 -11.28 1.35
N VAL A 45 1.45 -10.35 2.11
CA VAL A 45 2.73 -10.59 2.77
C VAL A 45 2.63 -11.71 3.80
N HIS A 46 1.55 -11.76 4.59
CA HIS A 46 1.34 -12.86 5.54
C HIS A 46 1.15 -14.21 4.85
N GLN A 47 0.43 -14.24 3.72
CA GLN A 47 0.25 -15.46 2.93
C GLN A 47 1.58 -15.96 2.33
N MET A 48 2.40 -15.05 1.78
CA MET A 48 3.69 -15.41 1.18
C MET A 48 4.76 -15.74 2.22
N PHE A 49 4.70 -15.11 3.40
CA PHE A 49 5.69 -15.27 4.46
C PHE A 49 5.07 -15.51 5.84
N PRO A 50 4.50 -16.72 6.08
CA PRO A 50 3.73 -17.01 7.30
C PRO A 50 4.54 -16.90 8.60
N SER A 51 5.86 -17.00 8.53
CA SER A 51 6.79 -16.96 9.67
C SER A 51 7.20 -15.55 10.10
N ILE A 52 6.82 -14.51 9.34
CA ILE A 52 7.16 -13.11 9.67
C ILE A 52 6.23 -12.62 10.79
N ASN A 53 6.80 -12.36 11.96
CA ASN A 53 6.09 -11.73 13.08
C ASN A 53 5.80 -10.26 12.75
N LYS A 54 4.59 -9.77 13.08
CA LYS A 54 4.00 -8.46 12.70
C LYS A 54 4.81 -7.25 13.20
N SER A 55 5.98 -7.05 12.63
CA SER A 55 6.78 -5.83 12.75
C SER A 55 6.83 -5.13 11.39
N PHE A 56 5.67 -5.04 10.74
CA PHE A 56 5.50 -4.18 9.56
C PHE A 56 5.19 -2.77 10.04
N PHE A 57 6.18 -1.88 9.90
CA PHE A 57 5.95 -0.45 10.02
C PHE A 57 5.46 0.05 8.67
N VAL A 58 4.14 0.19 8.51
CA VAL A 58 3.60 1.00 7.40
C VAL A 58 3.86 2.45 7.79
N THR A 59 4.97 3.01 7.32
CA THR A 59 5.20 4.45 7.43
C THR A 59 4.40 5.12 6.32
N THR A 60 3.10 5.32 6.53
CA THR A 60 2.39 6.34 5.75
C THR A 60 2.96 7.68 6.20
N GLN A 61 3.72 8.34 5.33
CA GLN A 61 4.05 9.74 5.54
C GLN A 61 2.74 10.53 5.35
N PRO A 62 2.25 11.25 6.37
CA PRO A 62 1.19 12.21 6.15
C PRO A 62 1.76 13.31 5.23
N TYR A 63 1.15 13.47 4.05
CA TYR A 63 1.35 14.65 3.22
C TYR A 63 0.70 15.87 3.88
#